data_AF-A0A7L4CZK2-F1
#
_entry.id   AF-A0A7L4CZK2-F1
#
_cell.length_a   1.000
_cell.length_b   1.000
_cell.length_c   1.000
_cell.angle_alpha   90.00
_cell.angle_beta   90.00
_cell.angle_gamma   90.00
#
_symmetry.space_group_name_H-M   'P 1'
#
loop_
_entity.id
_entity.type
_entity.pdbx_description
1 polymer ?
#
loop_
_entity_poly.entity_id
_entity_poly.type
_entity_poly.pdbx_seq_one_letter_code
_entity_poly.pdbx_strand_id
1 'polypeptide(L)' 'SPTSSSGPAHFRFPGKRSAPSVFLLDPHPEELSGPNPRVTLTCLVRGFYPEDISVEWQKNQEAGGGSSYDVMGPLKE' A
#
# COMPACT_ATOMS: atom_id res chain seq x y z
N SER A 1 -38.47 -4.85 31.46
CA SER A 1 -37.70 -3.87 30.67
C SER A 1 -36.58 -3.33 31.52
N PRO A 2 -35.30 -3.57 31.21
CA PRO A 2 -34.22 -2.93 31.92
C PRO A 2 -33.85 -1.63 31.20
N THR A 3 -34.06 -0.50 31.87
CA THR A 3 -33.39 0.76 31.58
C THR A 3 -32.03 0.74 32.28
N SER A 4 -30.94 0.83 31.51
CA SER A 4 -29.59 1.05 32.05
C SER A 4 -29.01 2.31 31.42
N SER A 5 -28.68 3.26 32.29
CA SER A 5 -28.03 4.54 32.02
C SER A 5 -26.55 4.38 31.68
N SER A 6 -26.05 5.06 30.64
CA SER A 6 -24.69 5.64 30.59
C SER A 6 -24.48 6.44 29.29
N GLY A 7 -24.16 7.73 29.37
CA GLY A 7 -23.49 8.42 28.26
C GLY A 7 -21.96 8.29 28.36
N PRO A 8 -21.15 8.92 27.50
CA PRO A 8 -21.34 9.20 26.08
C PRO A 8 -20.37 8.33 25.28
N ALA A 9 -20.87 7.37 24.50
CA ALA A 9 -20.01 6.73 23.52
C ALA A 9 -20.13 7.51 22.22
N HIS A 10 -19.23 8.46 21.99
CA HIS A 10 -18.78 8.75 20.63
C HIS A 10 -18.17 7.44 20.08
N PHE A 11 -19.02 6.46 19.77
CA PHE A 11 -18.68 5.39 18.86
C PHE A 11 -18.39 6.10 17.55
N ARG A 12 -17.11 6.45 17.33
CA ARG A 12 -16.60 6.68 16.00
C ARG A 12 -16.97 5.41 15.24
N PHE A 13 -17.99 5.51 14.39
CA PHE A 13 -18.21 4.50 13.36
C PHE A 13 -16.85 4.35 12.68
N PRO A 14 -16.23 3.16 12.67
CA PRO A 14 -15.04 2.97 11.84
C PRO A 14 -15.48 3.39 10.45
N GLY A 15 -14.79 4.39 9.88
CA GLY A 15 -15.11 4.92 8.56
C GLY A 15 -15.40 3.77 7.60
N LYS A 16 -16.37 3.96 6.72
CA LYS A 16 -16.74 2.90 5.77
C LYS A 16 -15.48 2.44 5.04
N ARG A 17 -15.15 1.15 5.12
CA ARG A 17 -13.95 0.60 4.48
C ARG A 17 -14.00 0.93 2.99
N SER A 18 -12.88 1.45 2.49
CA SER A 18 -12.73 1.81 1.08
C SER A 18 -11.57 1.02 0.50
N ALA A 19 -11.82 0.36 -0.64
CA ALA A 19 -10.79 -0.37 -1.34
C ALA A 19 -9.76 0.61 -1.94
N PRO A 20 -8.46 0.27 -1.92
CA PRO A 20 -7.45 1.09 -2.55
C PRO A 20 -7.61 1.11 -4.07
N SER A 21 -7.32 2.26 -4.65
CA SER A 21 -6.91 2.37 -6.04
C SER A 21 -5.39 2.20 -6.11
N VAL A 22 -4.92 1.27 -6.95
CA VAL A 22 -3.51 0.92 -7.10
C VAL A 22 -3.06 1.25 -8.51
N PHE A 23 -1.97 2.00 -8.63
CA PHE A 23 -1.37 2.38 -9.90
C PHE A 23 0.10 1.99 -9.90
N LEU A 24 0.52 1.26 -10.92
CA LEU A 24 1.94 0.97 -11.16
C LEU A 24 2.48 2.04 -12.10
N LEU A 25 3.51 2.75 -11.68
CA LEU A 25 4.18 3.76 -12.51
C LEU A 25 5.38 3.11 -13.20
N ASP A 26 5.54 3.46 -14.47
CA ASP A 26 6.65 2.98 -15.28
C ASP A 26 8.00 3.56 -14.80
N PRO A 27 9.10 2.82 -14.98
CA PRO A 27 10.45 3.34 -14.78
C PRO A 27 10.70 4.57 -15.66
N HIS A 28 11.61 5.43 -15.21
CA HIS A 28 12.00 6.58 -16.02
C HIS A 28 12.76 6.11 -17.28
N PRO A 29 12.53 6.70 -18.47
CA PRO A 29 13.16 6.24 -19.72
C PRO A 29 14.69 6.16 -19.69
N GLU A 30 15.36 7.01 -18.92
CA GLU A 30 16.82 6.94 -18.78
C GLU A 30 17.30 5.72 -17.98
N GLU A 31 16.50 5.18 -17.05
CA GLU A 31 16.83 3.94 -16.34
C GLU A 31 16.85 2.72 -17.29
N LEU A 32 16.10 2.79 -18.39
CA LEU A 32 15.96 1.71 -19.37
C LEU A 32 17.09 1.67 -20.40
N SER A 33 17.83 2.77 -20.56
CA SER A 33 18.75 2.97 -21.70
C SER A 33 20.22 2.61 -21.40
N GLY A 34 20.54 2.19 -20.18
CA GLY A 34 21.89 1.85 -19.76
C GLY A 34 22.36 0.45 -20.19
N PRO A 35 23.68 0.18 -20.22
CA PRO A 35 24.24 -1.13 -20.58
C PRO A 35 23.90 -2.25 -19.58
N ASN A 36 23.45 -1.90 -18.37
CA ASN A 36 22.87 -2.79 -17.36
C ASN A 36 21.74 -2.01 -16.66
N PRO A 37 20.52 -1.98 -17.22
CA PRO A 37 19.46 -1.13 -16.71
C PRO A 37 19.01 -1.63 -15.33
N ARG A 38 19.18 -0.77 -14.33
CA ARG A 38 18.55 -0.94 -13.01
C ARG A 38 17.34 -0.01 -13.00
N VAL A 39 16.17 -0.60 -12.83
CA VAL A 39 14.90 0.12 -12.92
C VAL A 39 14.23 0.20 -11.56
N THR A 40 13.46 1.27 -11.37
CA THR A 40 12.63 1.47 -10.20
C THR A 40 11.17 1.33 -10.58
N LEU A 41 10.46 0.39 -9.95
CA LEU A 41 9.01 0.29 -10.05
C LEU A 41 8.37 1.05 -8.88
N THR A 42 7.42 1.93 -9.18
CA THR A 42 6.71 2.70 -8.14
C THR A 42 5.25 2.28 -8.08
N CYS A 43 4.78 1.91 -6.90
CA CYS A 43 3.37 1.57 -6.65
C CYS A 43 2.71 2.72 -5.88
N LEU A 44 1.72 3.37 -6.50
CA LEU A 44 0.92 4.41 -5.89
C LEU A 44 -0.41 3.83 -5.40
N VAL A 45 -0.65 3.89 -4.10
CA VAL A 45 -1.86 3.38 -3.45
C VAL A 45 -2.64 4.54 -2.83
N ARG A 46 -3.90 4.75 -3.22
CA ARG A 46 -4.72 5.88 -2.73
C ARG A 46 -6.21 5.55 -2.58
N GLY A 47 -6.93 6.38 -1.84
CA GLY A 47 -8.39 6.30 -1.70
C GLY A 47 -8.89 5.15 -0.83
N PHE A 48 -8.03 4.64 0.07
CA PHE A 48 -8.34 3.52 0.94
C PHE A 48 -8.63 3.95 2.38
N TYR A 49 -9.36 3.10 3.09
CA TYR A 49 -9.60 3.22 4.53
C TYR A 49 -9.81 1.83 5.13
N PRO A 50 -9.21 1.49 6.29
CA PRO A 50 -8.36 2.33 7.15
C PRO A 50 -6.98 2.62 6.55
N GLU A 51 -6.23 3.55 7.14
CA GLU A 51 -4.87 3.90 6.68
C GLU A 51 -3.83 2.78 6.90
N ASP A 52 -4.16 1.78 7.71
CA ASP A 52 -3.30 0.64 8.02
C ASP A 52 -3.41 -0.42 6.92
N ILE A 53 -2.41 -0.43 6.02
CA ILE A 53 -2.32 -1.37 4.89
C ILE A 53 -0.91 -1.94 4.76
N SER A 54 -0.81 -3.15 4.22
CA SER A 54 0.43 -3.80 3.84
C SER A 54 0.60 -3.83 2.32
N VAL A 55 1.80 -3.56 1.82
CA VAL A 55 2.16 -3.69 0.41
C VAL A 55 3.28 -4.71 0.29
N GLU A 56 3.13 -5.67 -0.63
CA GLU A 56 4.12 -6.71 -0.90
C GLU A 56 4.40 -6.75 -2.41
N TRP A 57 5.68 -6.88 -2.76
CA TRP A 57 6.11 -7.10 -4.13
C TRP A 57 6.36 -8.59 -4.37
N GLN A 58 5.83 -9.10 -5.47
CA GLN A 58 6.00 -10.50 -5.87
C GLN A 58 6.59 -10.57 -7.27
N LYS A 59 7.53 -11.48 -7.48
CA LYS A 59 8.08 -11.79 -8.81
C LYS A 59 7.62 -13.18 -9.18
N ASN A 60 6.92 -13.33 -10.31
CA ASN A 60 6.39 -14.62 -10.75
C ASN A 60 5.55 -15.34 -9.67
N GLN A 61 4.73 -14.58 -8.91
CA GLN A 61 3.88 -15.11 -7.84
C GLN A 61 4.64 -15.65 -6.61
N GLU A 62 5.96 -15.45 -6.57
CA GLU A 62 6.79 -15.72 -5.41
C GLU A 62 6.98 -14.42 -4.62
N ALA A 63 6.51 -14.41 -3.36
CA ALA A 63 6.84 -13.39 -2.38
C ALA A 63 8.36 -13.32 -2.28
N GLY A 64 8.96 -12.27 -2.82
CA GLY A 64 10.35 -12.37 -3.21
C GLY A 64 11.28 -12.33 -2.01
N GLY A 65 11.63 -13.51 -1.51
CA GLY A 65 12.81 -13.77 -0.69
C GLY A 65 13.94 -14.28 -1.58
N GLY A 66 14.33 -13.52 -2.60
CA GLY A 66 15.30 -13.95 -3.61
C GLY A 66 16.24 -12.83 -4.04
N SER A 67 17.23 -12.52 -3.19
CA SER A 67 18.52 -11.81 -3.36
C SER A 67 18.77 -10.71 -4.43
N SER A 68 17.83 -10.32 -5.30
CA SER A 68 18.14 -9.52 -6.50
C SER A 68 17.36 -8.21 -6.64
N TYR A 69 16.41 -7.91 -5.76
CA TYR A 69 15.67 -6.65 -5.80
C TYR A 69 15.58 -6.04 -4.40
N ASP A 70 15.78 -4.73 -4.32
CA ASP A 70 15.70 -3.96 -3.08
C ASP A 70 14.29 -3.33 -2.98
N VAL A 71 13.59 -3.56 -1.87
CA VAL A 71 12.27 -2.97 -1.62
C VAL A 71 12.40 -1.82 -0.64
N MET A 72 12.00 -0.63 -1.07
CA MET A 72 11.83 0.48 -0.15
C MET A 72 10.46 0.38 0.54
N GLY A 73 10.41 0.72 1.83
CA GLY A 73 9.16 0.77 2.58
C GLY A 73 8.19 1.80 2.00
N PRO A 74 6.87 1.63 2.22
CA PRO A 74 5.87 2.57 1.74
C PRO A 74 6.13 3.96 2.31
N LEU A 75 6.34 4.93 1.42
CA LEU A 75 6.42 6.33 1.80
C LEU A 75 5.01 6.81 2.11
N LYS A 76 4.79 7.26 3.34
CA LYS A 76 3.55 7.92 3.73
C LYS A 76 3.64 9.38 3.31
N GLU A 77 2.66 9.82 2.52
CA GLU A 77 2.42 11.25 2.24
C GLU A 77 2.05 12.03 3.51
#